data_AF-A0A1E7I6A4-F1
#
_entry.id   AF-A0A1E7I6A4-F1
#
_cell.length_a   1.000
_cell.length_b   1.000
_cell.length_c   1.000
_cell.angle_alpha   90.00
_cell.angle_beta   90.00
_cell.angle_gamma   90.00
#
_symmetry.space_group_name_H-M   'P 1'
#
loop_
_entity.id
_entity.type
_entity.pdbx_description
1 polymer ?
#
loop_
_entity_poly.entity_id
_entity_poly.type
_entity_poly.pdbx_seq_one_letter_code
_entity_poly.pdbx_strand_id
1 'polypeptide(L)'
;MRFLFYLPLLLVAGCSLVPIEKTCSTPPEEVFFLRAVDDFSATDKVELLEQIRKEYPDTAWAIRAETIIAYARELDTRKAQLAAETAEKQQLATDLDRIKRKNRQLEEKIGQLKKLLIELEQRPQ
;
A
#
# COMPACT_ATOMS: atom_id res chain seq x y z
N MET A 1 -74.83 -29.12 13.96
CA MET A 1 -74.51 -27.68 13.97
C MET A 1 -73.00 -27.50 14.16
N ARG A 2 -72.14 -27.96 13.25
CA ARG A 2 -71.63 -27.28 12.04
C ARG A 2 -70.91 -25.92 12.25
N PHE A 3 -70.39 -25.62 13.45
CA PHE A 3 -69.67 -24.35 13.71
C PHE A 3 -68.42 -24.48 14.62
N LEU A 4 -67.59 -25.51 14.43
CA LEU A 4 -66.35 -25.67 15.23
C LEU A 4 -65.11 -26.08 14.42
N PHE A 5 -65.06 -25.74 13.12
CA PHE A 5 -63.90 -26.05 12.26
C PHE A 5 -63.31 -24.85 11.50
N TYR A 6 -63.76 -23.62 11.77
CA TYR A 6 -63.26 -22.42 11.06
C TYR A 6 -62.20 -21.61 11.82
N LEU A 7 -61.89 -21.94 13.07
CA LEU A 7 -60.90 -21.18 13.86
C LEU A 7 -59.43 -21.35 13.42
N PRO A 8 -58.94 -22.52 12.96
CA PRO A 8 -57.54 -22.63 12.55
C PRO A 8 -57.26 -22.05 11.14
N LEU A 9 -58.29 -21.76 10.34
CA LEU A 9 -58.11 -21.19 9.00
C LEU A 9 -57.88 -19.68 9.01
N LEU A 10 -58.34 -18.97 10.05
CA LEU A 10 -58.22 -17.51 10.18
C LEU A 10 -56.86 -17.07 10.77
N LEU A 11 -56.15 -17.97 11.46
CA LEU A 11 -54.82 -17.70 12.02
C LEU A 11 -53.68 -17.88 11.00
N VAL A 12 -53.92 -18.60 9.90
CA VAL A 12 -52.92 -18.79 8.82
C VAL A 12 -53.05 -17.72 7.72
N ALA A 13 -54.21 -17.06 7.60
CA ALA A 13 -54.46 -15.99 6.63
C ALA A 13 -53.90 -14.61 7.03
N GLY A 14 -53.36 -14.46 8.25
CA GLY A 14 -52.85 -13.18 8.77
C GLY A 14 -51.36 -12.89 8.50
N CYS A 15 -50.60 -13.82 7.93
CA CYS A 15 -49.14 -13.67 7.73
C CYS A 15 -48.71 -13.62 6.26
N SER A 16 -49.58 -13.22 5.35
CA SER A 16 -49.18 -12.94 3.97
C SER A 16 -49.83 -11.65 3.50
N LEU A 17 -49.01 -10.75 2.94
CA LEU A 17 -49.34 -9.39 2.48
C LEU A 17 -49.26 -8.27 3.54
N VAL A 18 -48.06 -8.06 4.07
CA VAL A 18 -47.48 -6.72 3.89
C VAL A 18 -46.26 -6.93 3.00
N PRO A 19 -46.30 -6.57 1.70
CA PRO A 19 -45.07 -6.36 0.98
C PRO A 19 -44.44 -5.13 1.62
N ILE A 20 -43.60 -5.33 2.64
CA ILE A 20 -42.59 -4.33 2.94
C ILE A 20 -41.61 -4.45 1.78
N GLU A 21 -41.94 -3.83 0.66
CA GLU A 21 -40.91 -3.37 -0.27
C GLU A 21 -40.06 -2.41 0.55
N LYS A 22 -39.04 -2.95 1.22
CA LYS A 22 -37.88 -2.16 1.59
C LYS A 22 -37.26 -1.75 0.26
N THR A 23 -37.74 -0.64 -0.32
CA THR A 23 -36.95 0.17 -1.21
C THR A 23 -35.80 0.70 -0.37
N CYS A 24 -34.81 -0.16 -0.14
CA CYS A 24 -33.54 0.21 0.45
C CYS A 24 -32.82 1.00 -0.64
N SER A 25 -33.19 2.28 -0.77
CA SER A 25 -32.45 3.20 -1.60
C SER A 25 -31.07 3.29 -0.99
N THR A 26 -30.06 2.81 -1.70
CA THR A 26 -28.67 3.04 -1.32
C THR A 26 -28.48 4.54 -1.18
N PRO A 27 -27.95 5.03 -0.04
CA PRO A 27 -27.70 6.44 0.13
C PRO A 27 -26.77 6.97 -0.98
N PRO A 28 -27.01 8.16 -1.53
CA PRO A 28 -26.20 8.71 -2.62
C PRO A 28 -24.71 8.79 -2.28
N GLU A 29 -24.38 9.02 -1.02
CA GLU A 29 -23.00 9.04 -0.51
C GLU A 29 -22.31 7.67 -0.56
N GLU A 30 -23.04 6.57 -0.40
CA GLU A 30 -22.50 5.21 -0.54
C GLU A 30 -22.15 4.91 -2.00
N VAL A 31 -23.06 5.24 -2.93
CA VAL A 31 -22.82 5.08 -4.37
C VAL A 31 -21.61 5.92 -4.81
N PHE A 32 -21.51 7.15 -4.32
CA PHE A 32 -20.37 8.02 -4.61
C PHE A 32 -19.06 7.48 -4.02
N PHE A 33 -19.10 6.95 -2.79
CA PHE A 33 -17.96 6.30 -2.18
C PHE A 33 -17.45 5.10 -2.97
N LEU A 34 -18.33 4.19 -3.38
CA LEU A 34 -17.95 3.03 -4.19
C LEU A 34 -17.25 3.46 -5.49
N ARG A 35 -17.80 4.47 -6.18
CA ARG A 35 -17.18 5.02 -7.38
C ARG A 35 -15.81 5.65 -7.10
N ALA A 36 -15.64 6.36 -6.00
CA ALA A 36 -14.37 6.96 -5.62
C ALA A 36 -13.31 5.90 -5.30
N VAL A 37 -13.70 4.78 -4.68
CA VAL A 37 -12.82 3.63 -4.45
C VAL A 37 -12.43 2.96 -5.75
N ASP A 38 -13.36 2.77 -6.68
CA ASP A 38 -13.07 2.21 -8.00
C ASP A 38 -12.07 3.09 -8.77
N ASP A 39 -12.28 4.41 -8.78
CA ASP A 39 -11.37 5.37 -9.41
C ASP A 39 -9.98 5.36 -8.78
N PHE A 40 -9.90 5.37 -7.44
CA PHE A 40 -8.64 5.25 -6.72
C PHE A 40 -7.92 3.95 -7.06
N SER A 41 -8.64 2.81 -7.11
CA SER A 41 -8.04 1.51 -7.44
C SER A 41 -7.47 1.47 -8.86
N ALA A 42 -8.08 2.19 -9.81
CA ALA A 42 -7.65 2.24 -11.19
C ALA A 42 -6.52 3.25 -11.44
N THR A 43 -6.44 4.32 -10.65
CA THR A 43 -5.62 5.50 -10.97
C THR A 43 -4.62 5.91 -9.88
N ASP A 44 -4.71 5.34 -8.68
CA ASP A 44 -3.95 5.72 -7.48
C ASP A 44 -4.22 7.18 -7.02
N LYS A 45 -5.32 7.78 -7.49
CA LYS A 45 -5.72 9.18 -7.21
C LYS A 45 -6.78 9.27 -6.13
N VAL A 46 -6.61 10.22 -5.22
CA VAL A 46 -7.45 10.37 -4.01
C VAL A 46 -8.49 11.49 -4.13
N GLU A 47 -8.59 12.14 -5.28
CA GLU A 47 -9.38 13.36 -5.50
C GLU A 47 -10.87 13.14 -5.21
N LEU A 48 -11.46 12.03 -5.67
CA LEU A 48 -12.86 11.70 -5.40
C LEU A 48 -13.09 11.32 -3.93
N LEU A 49 -12.11 10.69 -3.28
CA LEU A 49 -12.17 10.39 -1.84
C LEU A 49 -12.13 11.67 -1.01
N GLU A 50 -11.32 12.65 -1.40
CA GLU A 50 -11.30 13.98 -0.76
C GLU A 50 -12.60 14.75 -1.01
N GLN A 51 -13.26 14.54 -2.15
CA GLN A 51 -14.56 15.13 -2.45
C GLN A 51 -15.64 14.61 -1.49
N ILE A 52 -15.64 13.32 -1.15
CA ILE A 52 -16.57 12.74 -0.16
C ILE A 52 -16.45 13.42 1.19
N ARG A 53 -15.23 13.71 1.64
CA ARG A 53 -14.99 14.40 2.93
C ARG A 53 -15.56 15.82 2.95
N LYS A 54 -15.61 16.48 1.79
CA LYS A 54 -16.14 17.85 1.65
C LYS A 54 -17.67 17.86 1.56
N GLU A 55 -18.24 16.94 0.78
CA GLU A 55 -19.67 16.91 0.50
C GLU A 55 -20.47 16.20 1.60
N TYR A 56 -19.87 15.23 2.29
CA TYR A 56 -20.52 14.39 3.28
C TYR A 56 -19.72 14.26 4.60
N PRO A 57 -19.31 15.39 5.23
CA PRO A 57 -18.32 15.40 6.32
C PRO A 57 -18.69 14.57 7.55
N ASP A 58 -19.98 14.52 7.90
CA ASP A 58 -20.48 13.85 9.13
C ASP A 58 -20.96 12.41 8.88
N THR A 59 -20.53 11.80 7.78
CA THR A 59 -20.93 10.45 7.40
C THR A 59 -19.84 9.41 7.69
N ALA A 60 -20.26 8.16 7.90
CA ALA A 60 -19.33 7.03 8.00
C ALA A 60 -18.45 6.88 6.74
N TRP A 61 -18.92 7.36 5.58
CA TRP A 61 -18.21 7.31 4.31
C TRP A 61 -17.06 8.31 4.24
N ALA A 62 -17.22 9.51 4.82
CA ALA A 62 -16.11 10.45 4.96
C ALA A 62 -14.97 9.90 5.83
N ILE A 63 -15.30 9.24 6.93
CA ILE A 63 -14.30 8.58 7.81
C ILE A 63 -13.56 7.47 7.06
N ARG A 64 -14.29 6.66 6.28
CA ARG A 64 -13.68 5.60 5.45
C ARG A 64 -12.79 6.20 4.36
N ALA A 65 -13.25 7.25 3.68
CA ALA A 65 -12.48 7.94 2.66
C ALA A 65 -11.18 8.52 3.24
N GLU A 66 -11.26 9.17 4.40
CA GLU A 66 -10.09 9.67 5.13
C GLU A 66 -9.08 8.56 5.46
N THR A 67 -9.58 7.41 5.90
CA THR A 67 -8.72 6.25 6.19
C THR A 67 -7.98 5.77 4.94
N ILE A 68 -8.68 5.68 3.81
CA ILE A 68 -8.05 5.29 2.53
C ILE A 68 -7.00 6.33 2.10
N ILE A 69 -7.34 7.63 2.18
CA ILE A 69 -6.40 8.72 1.87
C ILE A 69 -5.13 8.63 2.75
N ALA A 70 -5.30 8.36 4.05
CA ALA A 70 -4.18 8.22 4.97
C ALA A 70 -3.27 7.06 4.56
N TYR A 71 -3.85 5.89 4.24
CA TYR A 71 -3.08 4.74 3.77
C TYR A 71 -2.40 4.99 2.43
N ALA A 72 -3.05 5.68 1.49
CA ALA A 72 -2.45 6.05 0.21
C ALA A 72 -1.19 6.90 0.42
N ARG A 73 -1.27 7.92 1.29
CA ARG A 73 -0.13 8.78 1.64
C ARG A 73 1.00 8.01 2.33
N GLU A 74 0.67 7.10 3.24
CA GLU A 74 1.66 6.25 3.90
C GLU A 74 2.36 5.35 2.88
N LEU A 75 1.61 4.78 1.95
CA LEU A 75 2.13 3.91 0.90
C LEU A 75 3.06 4.66 -0.04
N ASP A 76 2.72 5.89 -0.45
CA ASP A 76 3.59 6.75 -1.25
C ASP A 76 4.88 7.12 -0.52
N THR A 77 4.78 7.43 0.78
CA THR A 77 5.94 7.71 1.62
C THR A 77 6.87 6.49 1.68
N ARG A 78 6.31 5.30 1.89
CA ARG A 78 7.08 4.04 1.92
C ARG A 78 7.71 3.73 0.56
N LYS A 79 7.00 3.95 -0.56
CA LYS A 79 7.55 3.80 -1.92
C LYS A 79 8.77 4.73 -2.11
N ALA A 80 8.66 5.98 -1.69
CA ALA A 80 9.75 6.96 -1.81
C ALA A 80 10.96 6.58 -0.95
N GLN A 81 10.74 6.13 0.30
CA GLN A 81 11.80 5.64 1.18
C GLN A 81 12.51 4.43 0.59
N LEU A 82 11.76 3.44 0.09
CA LEU A 82 12.32 2.25 -0.54
C LEU A 82 13.18 2.60 -1.77
N ALA A 83 12.73 3.57 -2.58
CA ALA A 83 13.49 4.04 -3.73
C ALA A 83 14.82 4.69 -3.30
N ALA A 84 14.80 5.51 -2.24
CA ALA A 84 16.00 6.15 -1.69
C ALA A 84 16.99 5.12 -1.13
N GLU A 85 16.52 4.17 -0.31
CA GLU A 85 17.36 3.10 0.24
C GLU A 85 17.95 2.21 -0.86
N THR A 86 17.19 1.93 -1.91
CA THR A 86 17.67 1.15 -3.05
C THR A 86 18.80 1.88 -3.78
N ALA A 87 18.65 3.19 -4.01
CA ALA A 87 19.69 4.01 -4.62
C ALA A 87 20.95 4.08 -3.75
N GLU A 88 20.80 4.27 -2.43
CA GLU A 88 21.92 4.27 -1.48
C GLU A 88 22.66 2.93 -1.49
N LYS A 89 21.93 1.81 -1.45
CA LYS A 89 22.52 0.47 -1.51
C LYS A 89 23.33 0.25 -2.80
N GLN A 90 22.84 0.72 -3.94
CA GLN A 90 23.56 0.64 -5.22
C GLN A 90 24.84 1.49 -5.19
N GLN A 91 24.77 2.69 -4.61
CA GLN A 91 25.94 3.55 -4.45
C GLN A 91 27.00 2.90 -3.54
N LEU A 92 26.59 2.37 -2.38
CA LEU A 92 27.47 1.67 -1.45
C LEU A 92 28.11 0.44 -2.09
N ALA A 93 27.37 -0.34 -2.89
CA ALA A 93 27.92 -1.47 -3.63
C ALA A 93 29.01 -1.03 -4.62
N THR A 94 28.76 0.05 -5.36
CA THR A 94 29.74 0.63 -6.30
C THR A 94 31.00 1.12 -5.58
N ASP A 95 30.83 1.78 -4.43
CA ASP A 95 31.94 2.27 -3.62
C ASP A 95 32.77 1.12 -3.03
N LEU A 96 32.11 0.07 -2.57
CA LEU A 96 32.77 -1.13 -2.06
C LEU A 96 33.62 -1.79 -3.16
N ASP A 97 33.10 -1.93 -4.37
CA ASP A 97 33.87 -2.47 -5.51
C ASP A 97 35.04 -1.58 -5.92
N ARG A 98 34.88 -0.26 -5.83
CA ARG A 98 35.97 0.69 -6.04
C ARG A 98 37.07 0.53 -4.99
N ILE A 99 36.70 0.40 -3.72
CA ILE A 99 37.64 0.19 -2.60
C ILE A 99 38.38 -1.14 -2.77
N LYS A 100 37.66 -2.24 -3.09
CA LYS A 100 38.28 -3.55 -3.35
C LYS A 100 39.32 -3.49 -4.46
N ARG A 101 39.03 -2.81 -5.57
CA ARG A 101 39.98 -2.63 -6.68
C ARG A 101 41.22 -1.84 -6.24
N LYS A 102 41.03 -0.73 -5.51
CA LYS A 102 42.16 0.05 -4.98
C LYS A 102 43.01 -0.77 -4.01
N ASN A 103 42.39 -1.57 -3.15
CA ASN A 103 43.12 -2.41 -2.20
C ASN A 103 44.00 -3.43 -2.93
N ARG A 104 43.44 -4.14 -3.93
CA ARG A 104 44.22 -5.07 -4.77
C ARG A 104 45.42 -4.40 -5.44
N GLN A 105 45.24 -3.20 -5.99
CA GLN A 105 46.35 -2.45 -6.59
C GLN A 105 47.43 -2.06 -5.57
N LEU A 106 47.04 -1.73 -4.35
CA LEU A 106 48.00 -1.43 -3.27
C LEU A 106 48.75 -2.69 -2.83
N GLU A 107 48.07 -3.83 -2.68
CA GLU A 107 48.69 -5.12 -2.37
C GLU A 107 49.72 -5.51 -3.44
N GLU A 108 49.40 -5.35 -4.72
CA GLU A 108 50.33 -5.58 -5.83
C GLU A 108 51.57 -4.68 -5.74
N LYS A 109 51.38 -3.37 -5.51
CA LYS A 109 52.49 -2.42 -5.33
C LYS A 109 53.36 -2.75 -4.12
N ILE A 110 52.75 -3.13 -3.00
CA ILE A 110 53.47 -3.57 -1.80
C ILE A 110 54.31 -4.80 -2.14
N GLY A 111 53.76 -5.77 -2.88
CA GLY A 111 54.49 -6.95 -3.34
C GLY A 111 55.69 -6.60 -4.22
N GLN A 112 55.52 -5.67 -5.17
CA GLN A 112 56.60 -5.19 -6.03
C GLN A 112 57.71 -4.48 -5.23
N LEU A 113 57.33 -3.58 -4.32
CA LEU A 113 58.28 -2.85 -3.48
C LEU A 113 59.08 -3.78 -2.57
N LYS A 114 58.43 -4.81 -1.99
CA LYS A 114 59.12 -5.83 -1.20
C LYS A 114 60.18 -6.58 -2.02
N LYS A 115 59.86 -6.96 -3.26
CA LYS A 115 60.83 -7.62 -4.16
C LYS A 115 62.02 -6.72 -4.47
N LEU A 116 61.76 -5.47 -4.83
CA LEU A 116 62.81 -4.48 -5.11
C LEU A 116 63.71 -4.25 -3.89
N LEU A 117 63.14 -4.22 -2.69
CA LEU A 117 63.91 -4.05 -1.45
C LEU A 117 64.87 -5.23 -1.23
N ILE A 118 64.37 -6.47 -1.39
CA ILE A 118 65.20 -7.69 -1.30
C ILE A 118 66.33 -7.66 -2.34
N GLU A 119 66.02 -7.31 -3.59
CA GLU A 119 67.02 -7.21 -4.66
C GLU A 119 68.10 -6.16 -4.35
N LEU A 120 67.73 -5.04 -3.74
CA LEU A 120 68.68 -4.00 -3.34
C LEU A 120 69.56 -4.45 -2.17
N GLU A 121 69.00 -5.14 -1.17
CA GLU A 121 69.77 -5.68 -0.04
C GLU A 121 70.74 -6.79 -0.46
N GLN A 122 70.41 -7.55 -1.51
CA GLN A 122 71.25 -8.63 -2.03
C GLN A 122 72.36 -8.17 -2.98
N ARG A 123 72.41 -6.88 -3.36
CA ARG A 123 73.51 -6.37 -4.18
C ARG A 123 74.80 -6.33 -3.36
N PRO A 124 75.88 -7.00 -3.78
CA PRO A 124 77.17 -6.85 -3.13
C PRO A 124 77.65 -5.40 -3.28
N GLN A 125 78.17 -4.82 -2.18
CA GLN A 125 78.81 -3.51 -2.18
C GLN A 125 80.12 -3.53 -2.98
#